data_AF-A0A9D8Q1A4-F1
#
_entry.id   AF-A0A9D8Q1A4-F1
#
_cell.length_a   1.000
_cell.length_b   1.000
_cell.length_c   1.000
_cell.angle_alpha   90.00
_cell.angle_beta   90.00
_cell.angle_gamma   90.00
#
_symmetry.space_group_name_H-M   'P 1'
#
loop_
_entity.id
_entity.type
_entity.pdbx_description
1 polymer ?
#
loop_
_entity_poly.entity_id
_entity_poly.type
_entity_poly.pdbx_seq_one_letter_code
_entity_poly.pdbx_strand_id
1 'polypeptide(L)'
;RRIHAVVGARAAESTWFTLDAATGKPLGRTAFPFKKMDDPAPDGKGALYAPARYDNLLLKLDSRTLAEQARWPIDCVQVVAVEYQASHDRILIGCRGDAPRFIALDARSGRQLASIPIGKGIDGMAVDEKRGLILTSNGGDASLTVIRQEGPDSYRLLGNVQTRPQARTMQIDERDGRVYLVTADATFGAPDADGKAPAPSFHPDSFVVLGYKPQ
;
A
#
# COMPACT_ATOMS: atom_id res chain seq x y z
N ARG A 1 1.76 14.89 -18.93
CA ARG A 1 1.68 13.87 -17.85
C ARG A 1 2.07 14.57 -16.54
N ARG A 2 1.56 14.12 -15.39
CA ARG A 2 1.81 14.77 -14.09
C ARG A 2 2.26 13.74 -13.07
N ILE A 3 3.02 14.18 -12.08
CA ILE A 3 3.39 13.39 -10.90
C ILE A 3 2.75 14.06 -9.70
N HIS A 4 2.10 13.28 -8.84
CA HIS A 4 1.64 13.74 -7.53
C HIS A 4 2.56 13.15 -6.48
N ALA A 5 3.27 14.01 -5.75
CA ALA A 5 4.12 13.60 -4.65
C ALA A 5 3.40 13.86 -3.34
N VAL A 6 3.12 12.79 -2.60
CA VAL A 6 2.50 12.85 -1.27
C VAL A 6 3.59 13.11 -0.25
N VAL A 7 3.40 14.11 0.61
CA VAL A 7 4.29 14.32 1.74
C VAL A 7 3.80 13.51 2.92
N GLY A 8 4.73 12.79 3.57
CA GLY A 8 4.44 11.90 4.69
C GLY A 8 3.85 12.59 5.93
N ALA A 9 3.67 11.80 7.00
CA ALA A 9 2.93 12.19 8.20
C ALA A 9 3.22 13.62 8.69
N ARG A 10 2.16 14.41 8.85
CA ARG A 10 2.21 15.75 9.43
C ARG A 10 1.38 15.80 10.71
N ALA A 11 1.40 16.93 11.40
CA ALA A 11 0.64 17.09 12.64
C ALA A 11 -0.88 17.05 12.41
N ALA A 12 -1.36 17.60 11.28
CA ALA A 12 -2.79 17.75 10.99
C ALA A 12 -3.19 17.47 9.53
N GLU A 13 -2.40 17.91 8.55
CA GLU A 13 -2.77 17.86 7.12
C GLU A 13 -1.68 17.24 6.24
N SER A 14 -2.09 16.52 5.19
CA SER A 14 -1.19 15.94 4.20
C SER A 14 -1.14 16.86 2.98
N THR A 15 0.05 17.29 2.58
CA THR A 15 0.23 18.12 1.38
C THR A 15 0.68 17.26 0.21
N TRP A 16 0.02 17.44 -0.93
CA TRP A 16 0.40 16.84 -2.20
C TRP A 16 0.97 17.93 -3.11
N PHE A 17 2.08 17.63 -3.78
CA PHE A 17 2.68 18.49 -4.79
C PHE A 17 2.45 17.89 -6.16
N THR A 18 1.90 18.70 -7.07
CA THR A 18 1.73 18.31 -8.47
C THR A 18 2.89 18.84 -9.27
N LEU A 19 3.57 17.97 -10.00
CA LEU A 19 4.70 18.31 -10.86
C LEU A 19 4.39 17.97 -12.32
N ASP A 20 4.95 18.74 -13.25
CA ASP A 20 5.02 18.33 -14.66
C ASP A 20 5.98 17.14 -14.77
N ALA A 21 5.50 16.03 -15.32
CA ALA A 21 6.27 14.78 -15.30
C ALA A 21 7.53 14.82 -16.20
N ALA A 22 7.56 15.68 -17.22
CA ALA A 22 8.69 15.75 -18.14
C ALA A 22 9.80 16.67 -17.62
N THR A 23 9.41 17.75 -16.94
CA THR A 23 10.33 18.82 -16.55
C THR A 23 10.59 18.88 -15.04
N GLY A 24 9.79 18.20 -14.23
CA GLY A 24 9.83 18.27 -12.76
C GLY A 24 9.33 19.61 -12.20
N LYS A 25 8.87 20.54 -13.04
CA LYS A 25 8.40 21.86 -12.60
C LYS A 25 7.14 21.75 -11.74
N PRO A 26 7.02 22.51 -10.64
CA PRO A 26 5.81 22.51 -9.83
C PRO A 26 4.64 23.12 -10.60
N LEU A 27 3.51 22.43 -10.58
CA LEU A 27 2.23 22.83 -11.17
C LEU A 27 1.21 23.26 -10.11
N GLY A 28 1.37 22.80 -8.86
CA GLY A 28 0.46 23.17 -7.78
C GLY A 28 0.72 22.39 -6.50
N ARG A 29 -0.05 22.74 -5.47
CA ARG A 29 -0.12 22.03 -4.20
C ARG A 29 -1.56 21.93 -3.73
N THR A 30 -1.90 20.81 -3.09
CA THR A 30 -3.21 20.57 -2.49
C THR A 30 -3.00 20.07 -1.07
N ALA A 31 -3.71 20.64 -0.10
CA ALA A 31 -3.73 20.17 1.27
C ALA A 31 -4.99 19.34 1.50
N PHE A 32 -4.81 18.19 2.15
CA PHE A 32 -5.90 17.33 2.60
C PHE A 32 -5.95 17.32 4.12
N PRO A 33 -7.13 17.34 4.75
CA PRO A 33 -7.30 17.44 6.19
C PRO A 33 -7.06 16.10 6.91
N PHE A 34 -6.05 15.33 6.48
CA PHE A 34 -5.69 14.04 7.05
C PHE A 34 -4.25 14.08 7.52
N LYS A 35 -4.00 13.55 8.71
CA LYS A 35 -2.67 13.49 9.32
C LYS A 35 -1.66 12.74 8.42
N LYS A 36 -2.13 11.72 7.71
CA LYS A 36 -1.32 10.91 6.81
C LYS A 36 -2.16 10.34 5.67
N MET A 37 -1.74 10.63 4.46
CA MET A 37 -2.12 9.89 3.26
C MET A 37 -0.92 9.09 2.76
N ASP A 38 -1.18 7.89 2.23
CA ASP A 38 -0.16 7.06 1.58
C ASP A 38 -0.30 7.13 0.05
N ASP A 39 0.57 6.39 -0.63
CA ASP A 39 0.64 6.38 -2.09
C ASP A 39 -0.71 5.98 -2.71
N PRO A 40 -1.23 6.78 -3.67
CA PRO A 40 -2.48 6.46 -4.32
C PRO A 40 -2.29 5.48 -5.48
N ALA A 41 -3.33 4.67 -5.76
CA ALA A 41 -3.38 3.86 -6.96
C ALA A 41 -4.05 4.62 -8.13
N PRO A 42 -3.36 4.85 -9.26
CA PRO A 42 -3.99 5.37 -10.46
C PRO A 42 -4.80 4.30 -11.18
N ASP A 43 -5.99 4.66 -11.69
CA ASP A 43 -6.84 3.74 -12.46
C ASP A 43 -6.51 3.70 -13.96
N GLY A 44 -5.61 4.58 -14.42
CA GLY A 44 -5.28 4.78 -15.84
C GLY A 44 -6.38 5.43 -16.68
N LYS A 45 -7.55 5.72 -16.11
CA LYS A 45 -8.76 6.26 -16.76
C LYS A 45 -9.10 7.68 -16.30
N GLY A 46 -8.43 8.19 -15.27
CA GLY A 46 -8.55 9.57 -14.82
C GLY A 46 -8.76 9.73 -13.31
N ALA A 47 -8.82 8.65 -12.54
CA ALA A 47 -8.94 8.69 -11.09
C ALA A 47 -7.67 8.21 -10.36
N LEU A 48 -7.54 8.65 -9.12
CA LEU A 48 -6.58 8.18 -8.13
C LEU A 48 -7.35 7.66 -6.91
N TYR A 49 -6.98 6.49 -6.40
CA TYR A 49 -7.52 5.92 -5.18
C TYR A 49 -6.54 6.15 -4.03
N ALA A 50 -6.84 7.11 -3.17
CA ALA A 50 -5.92 7.65 -2.18
C ALA A 50 -6.31 7.24 -0.75
N PRO A 51 -5.48 6.47 -0.04
CA PRO A 51 -5.76 6.08 1.35
C PRO A 51 -5.47 7.24 2.32
N ALA A 52 -6.42 7.54 3.20
CA ALA A 52 -6.18 8.37 4.39
C ALA A 52 -6.02 7.44 5.59
N ARG A 53 -4.77 7.18 5.97
CA ARG A 53 -4.40 6.04 6.81
C ARG A 53 -5.11 6.04 8.15
N TYR A 54 -4.95 7.11 8.92
CA TYR A 54 -5.43 7.14 10.31
C TYR A 54 -6.94 7.37 10.42
N ASP A 55 -7.57 7.80 9.34
CA ASP A 55 -9.00 8.05 9.23
C ASP A 55 -9.76 6.82 8.73
N ASN A 56 -9.04 5.78 8.29
CA ASN A 56 -9.59 4.55 7.70
C ASN A 56 -10.50 4.85 6.48
N LEU A 57 -10.10 5.81 5.65
CA LEU A 57 -10.83 6.20 4.45
C LEU A 57 -10.05 5.86 3.18
N LEU A 58 -10.79 5.55 2.12
CA LEU A 58 -10.30 5.60 0.76
C LEU A 58 -11.01 6.73 0.00
N LEU A 59 -10.24 7.64 -0.60
CA LEU A 59 -10.77 8.67 -1.47
C LEU A 59 -10.62 8.25 -2.94
N LYS A 60 -11.60 8.60 -3.76
CA LYS A 60 -11.45 8.65 -5.21
C LYS A 60 -11.27 10.10 -5.61
N LEU A 61 -10.12 10.42 -6.20
CA LEU A 61 -9.75 11.77 -6.61
C LEU A 61 -9.64 11.85 -8.12
N ASP A 62 -9.96 13.01 -8.70
CA ASP A 62 -9.62 13.32 -10.08
C ASP A 62 -8.08 13.42 -10.22
N SER A 63 -7.52 12.64 -11.13
CA SER A 63 -6.06 12.55 -11.31
C SER A 63 -5.40 13.83 -11.82
N ARG A 64 -6.18 14.80 -12.33
CA ARG A 64 -5.64 16.06 -12.87
C ARG A 64 -5.72 17.19 -11.86
N THR A 65 -6.81 17.26 -11.11
CA THR A 65 -7.17 18.38 -10.24
C THR A 65 -7.09 18.04 -8.75
N LEU A 66 -7.02 16.74 -8.40
CA LEU A 66 -7.13 16.22 -7.05
C LEU A 66 -8.48 16.51 -6.37
N ALA A 67 -9.49 16.93 -7.14
CA ALA A 67 -10.85 17.09 -6.64
C ALA A 67 -11.42 15.73 -6.21
N GLU A 68 -12.02 15.70 -5.02
CA GLU A 68 -12.65 14.50 -4.51
C GLU A 68 -13.92 14.17 -5.31
N GLN A 69 -14.01 12.93 -5.79
CA GLN A 69 -15.14 12.39 -6.54
C GLN A 69 -15.98 11.43 -5.69
N ALA A 70 -15.34 10.71 -4.77
CA ALA A 70 -16.00 9.84 -3.81
C ALA A 70 -15.10 9.63 -2.57
N ARG A 71 -15.73 9.18 -1.47
CA ARG A 71 -15.06 8.73 -0.26
C ARG A 71 -15.74 7.49 0.28
N TRP A 72 -14.96 6.54 0.77
CA TRP A 72 -15.46 5.31 1.37
C TRP A 72 -14.79 5.05 2.72
N PRO A 73 -15.57 4.85 3.80
CA PRO A 73 -15.04 4.25 5.02
C PRO A 73 -14.68 2.80 4.75
N ILE A 74 -13.48 2.41 5.17
CA ILE A 74 -13.00 1.05 5.05
C ILE A 74 -13.08 0.40 6.44
N ASP A 75 -13.71 -0.77 6.51
CA ASP A 75 -13.82 -1.54 7.73
C ASP A 75 -12.50 -2.26 8.05
N CYS A 76 -11.48 -1.47 8.36
CA CYS A 76 -10.18 -1.93 8.82
C CYS A 76 -9.42 -0.81 9.54
N VAL A 77 -8.29 -1.15 10.16
CA VAL A 77 -7.44 -0.19 10.87
C VAL A 77 -6.22 0.15 10.01
N GLN A 78 -5.96 1.43 9.85
CA GLN A 78 -4.83 1.95 9.08
C GLN A 78 -4.80 1.39 7.65
N VAL A 79 -5.61 1.97 6.77
CA VAL A 79 -5.56 1.74 5.32
C VAL A 79 -4.21 2.25 4.80
N VAL A 80 -3.37 1.38 4.21
CA VAL A 80 -2.00 1.76 3.80
C VAL A 80 -1.75 1.51 2.32
N ALA A 81 -1.69 0.24 1.92
CA ALA A 81 -1.33 -0.10 0.54
C ALA A 81 -2.59 -0.15 -0.30
N VAL A 82 -2.61 0.53 -1.44
CA VAL A 82 -3.73 0.54 -2.37
C VAL A 82 -3.22 0.24 -3.77
N GLU A 83 -3.87 -0.68 -4.46
CA GLU A 83 -3.60 -1.01 -5.87
C GLU A 83 -4.90 -1.04 -6.65
N TYR A 84 -4.86 -0.66 -7.93
CA TYR A 84 -5.99 -0.80 -8.83
C TYR A 84 -5.74 -1.96 -9.79
N GLN A 85 -6.63 -2.95 -9.75
CA GLN A 85 -6.59 -4.10 -10.64
C GLN A 85 -7.50 -3.84 -11.84
N ALA A 86 -6.89 -3.61 -13.00
CA ALA A 86 -7.58 -3.15 -14.19
C ALA A 86 -8.42 -4.25 -14.85
N SER A 87 -7.97 -5.51 -14.81
CA SER A 87 -8.69 -6.65 -15.42
C SER A 87 -10.09 -6.87 -14.88
N HIS A 88 -10.32 -6.53 -13.60
CA HIS A 88 -11.59 -6.77 -12.93
C HIS A 88 -12.26 -5.51 -12.39
N ASP A 89 -11.66 -4.33 -12.54
CA ASP A 89 -12.16 -3.08 -11.96
C ASP A 89 -12.30 -3.18 -10.44
N ARG A 90 -11.19 -3.58 -9.78
CA ARG A 90 -11.12 -3.78 -8.33
C ARG A 90 -10.13 -2.81 -7.72
N ILE A 91 -10.47 -2.30 -6.54
CA ILE A 91 -9.52 -1.60 -5.68
C ILE A 91 -9.09 -2.59 -4.61
N LEU A 92 -7.80 -2.85 -4.56
CA LEU A 92 -7.18 -3.75 -3.59
C LEU A 92 -6.57 -2.89 -2.49
N ILE A 93 -6.79 -3.29 -1.24
CA ILE A 93 -6.41 -2.52 -0.07
C ILE A 93 -5.73 -3.45 0.92
N GLY A 94 -4.62 -2.99 1.50
CA GLY A 94 -3.99 -3.61 2.63
C GLY A 94 -4.03 -2.72 3.86
N CYS A 95 -4.46 -3.29 4.98
CA CYS A 95 -4.64 -2.61 6.25
C CYS A 95 -3.70 -3.15 7.32
N ARG A 96 -3.30 -2.28 8.26
CA ARG A 96 -2.52 -2.67 9.45
C ARG A 96 -3.46 -2.96 10.64
N GLY A 97 -3.00 -2.64 11.85
CA GLY A 97 -3.68 -2.93 13.11
C GLY A 97 -3.36 -4.32 13.65
N ASP A 98 -4.07 -4.70 14.72
CA ASP A 98 -3.89 -6.00 15.38
C ASP A 98 -4.48 -7.16 14.59
N ALA A 99 -5.46 -6.87 13.73
CA ALA A 99 -6.06 -7.79 12.78
C ALA A 99 -5.84 -7.28 11.34
N PRO A 100 -4.60 -7.32 10.81
CA PRO A 100 -4.29 -6.83 9.48
C PRO A 100 -5.02 -7.66 8.40
N ARG A 101 -5.50 -6.98 7.36
CA ARG A 101 -6.31 -7.59 6.29
C ARG A 101 -5.89 -7.09 4.92
N PHE A 102 -5.96 -7.96 3.93
CA PHE A 102 -6.23 -7.60 2.55
C PHE A 102 -7.75 -7.45 2.36
N ILE A 103 -8.17 -6.44 1.60
CA ILE A 103 -9.56 -6.15 1.25
C ILE A 103 -9.63 -5.88 -0.26
N ALA A 104 -10.67 -6.41 -0.91
CA ALA A 104 -11.00 -6.07 -2.30
C ALA A 104 -12.34 -5.32 -2.34
N LEU A 105 -12.39 -4.20 -3.06
CA LEU A 105 -13.60 -3.42 -3.30
C LEU A 105 -13.98 -3.43 -4.79
N ASP A 106 -15.28 -3.34 -5.08
CA ASP A 106 -15.76 -2.96 -6.41
C ASP A 106 -15.47 -1.47 -6.64
N ALA A 107 -14.74 -1.14 -7.72
CA ALA A 107 -14.23 0.22 -7.93
C ALA A 107 -15.31 1.26 -8.30
N ARG A 108 -16.52 0.81 -8.67
CA ARG A 108 -17.66 1.66 -9.03
C ARG A 108 -18.46 2.07 -7.80
N SER A 109 -18.71 1.12 -6.91
CA SER A 109 -19.58 1.30 -5.74
C SER A 109 -18.82 1.50 -4.43
N GLY A 110 -17.56 1.07 -4.34
CA GLY A 110 -16.81 0.98 -3.10
C GLY A 110 -17.25 -0.17 -2.19
N ARG A 111 -18.12 -1.06 -2.66
CA ARG A 111 -18.60 -2.21 -1.89
C ARG A 111 -17.46 -3.20 -1.67
N GLN A 112 -17.28 -3.63 -0.42
CA GLN A 112 -16.36 -4.71 -0.08
C GLN A 112 -16.83 -6.06 -0.65
N LEU A 113 -15.90 -6.77 -1.28
CA LEU A 113 -16.11 -8.04 -1.96
C LEU A 113 -15.42 -9.20 -1.24
N ALA A 114 -14.24 -8.94 -0.68
CA ALA A 114 -13.46 -9.95 0.02
C ALA A 114 -12.63 -9.31 1.15
N SER A 115 -12.31 -10.12 2.16
CA SER A 115 -11.36 -9.79 3.22
C SER A 115 -10.57 -11.04 3.61
N ILE A 116 -9.24 -10.94 3.63
CA ILE A 116 -8.33 -12.05 3.95
C ILE A 116 -7.34 -11.57 5.02
N PRO A 117 -7.12 -12.32 6.12
CA PRO A 117 -6.05 -12.02 7.06
C PRO A 117 -4.67 -12.06 6.37
N ILE A 118 -3.82 -11.09 6.69
CA ILE A 118 -2.43 -11.01 6.20
C ILE A 118 -1.45 -10.87 7.38
N GLY A 119 -0.16 -10.77 7.12
CA GLY A 119 0.84 -10.47 8.16
C GLY A 119 0.81 -9.01 8.62
N LYS A 120 1.37 -8.74 9.80
CA LYS A 120 1.49 -7.40 10.39
C LYS A 120 2.51 -6.52 9.68
N GLY A 121 2.22 -5.22 9.66
CA GLY A 121 3.15 -4.21 9.17
C GLY A 121 3.23 -4.15 7.64
N ILE A 122 2.13 -4.43 6.94
CA ILE A 122 2.03 -4.20 5.49
C ILE A 122 2.41 -2.74 5.14
N ASP A 123 3.22 -2.56 4.11
CA ASP A 123 3.52 -1.24 3.53
C ASP A 123 3.40 -1.25 2.00
N GLY A 124 3.74 -2.38 1.34
CA GLY A 124 3.59 -2.56 -0.10
C GLY A 124 2.61 -3.68 -0.48
N MET A 125 2.03 -3.55 -1.67
CA MET A 125 1.18 -4.55 -2.32
C MET A 125 1.55 -4.62 -3.80
N ALA A 126 1.44 -5.81 -4.40
CA ALA A 126 1.75 -6.02 -5.81
C ALA A 126 0.74 -6.99 -6.40
N VAL A 127 0.37 -6.75 -7.65
CA VAL A 127 -0.61 -7.54 -8.40
C VAL A 127 0.09 -8.14 -9.62
N ASP A 128 0.26 -9.46 -9.63
CA ASP A 128 0.69 -10.20 -10.82
C ASP A 128 -0.57 -10.68 -11.55
N GLU A 129 -1.13 -9.86 -12.44
CA GLU A 129 -2.34 -10.23 -13.18
C GLU A 129 -2.10 -11.45 -14.10
N LYS A 130 -0.90 -11.58 -14.68
CA LYS A 130 -0.56 -12.69 -15.56
C LYS A 130 -0.63 -14.04 -14.85
N ARG A 131 -0.19 -14.07 -13.59
CA ARG A 131 -0.27 -15.28 -12.77
C ARG A 131 -1.56 -15.31 -11.98
N GLY A 132 -2.22 -14.19 -11.70
CA GLY A 132 -3.36 -14.05 -10.79
C GLY A 132 -2.96 -14.02 -9.31
N LEU A 133 -1.77 -13.51 -8.99
CA LEU A 133 -1.29 -13.41 -7.60
C LEU A 133 -1.42 -11.99 -7.08
N ILE A 134 -1.74 -11.87 -5.80
CA ILE A 134 -1.62 -10.64 -5.03
C ILE A 134 -0.64 -10.92 -3.90
N LEU A 135 0.30 -10.01 -3.71
CA LEU A 135 1.36 -10.11 -2.72
C LEU A 135 1.25 -8.95 -1.74
N THR A 136 1.46 -9.20 -0.44
CA THR A 136 1.55 -8.13 0.57
C THR A 136 2.85 -8.26 1.34
N SER A 137 3.66 -7.20 1.36
CA SER A 137 4.95 -7.18 2.07
C SER A 137 4.76 -6.70 3.52
N ASN A 138 4.77 -7.66 4.45
CA ASN A 138 4.42 -7.46 5.85
C ASN A 138 5.68 -7.42 6.70
N GLY A 139 6.32 -6.24 6.79
CA GLY A 139 7.62 -6.12 7.44
C GLY A 139 7.60 -6.27 8.97
N GLY A 140 6.42 -6.21 9.60
CA GLY A 140 6.27 -6.47 11.04
C GLY A 140 6.42 -7.95 11.37
N ASP A 141 5.80 -8.82 10.56
CA ASP A 141 5.87 -10.28 10.71
C ASP A 141 6.97 -10.93 9.86
N ALA A 142 7.82 -10.13 9.20
CA ALA A 142 8.84 -10.61 8.27
C ALA A 142 8.28 -11.63 7.26
N SER A 143 7.15 -11.30 6.65
CA SER A 143 6.48 -12.20 5.70
C SER A 143 6.03 -11.50 4.43
N LEU A 144 5.91 -12.28 3.36
CA LEU A 144 5.21 -11.92 2.14
C LEU A 144 3.98 -12.81 2.04
N THR A 145 2.79 -12.25 2.25
CA THR A 145 1.54 -13.02 2.09
C THR A 145 1.24 -13.17 0.61
N VAL A 146 0.89 -14.39 0.20
CA VAL A 146 0.55 -14.73 -1.18
C VAL A 146 -0.92 -15.09 -1.26
N ILE A 147 -1.67 -14.33 -2.04
CA ILE A 147 -3.10 -14.49 -2.26
C ILE A 147 -3.32 -14.85 -3.73
N ARG A 148 -4.12 -15.90 -3.96
CA ARG A 148 -4.61 -16.30 -5.27
C ARG A 148 -5.89 -15.54 -5.58
N GLN A 149 -5.96 -14.94 -6.76
CA GLN A 149 -7.24 -14.59 -7.37
C GLN A 149 -7.77 -15.80 -8.14
N GLU A 150 -8.97 -16.26 -7.77
CA GLU A 150 -9.65 -17.41 -8.39
C GLU A 150 -10.78 -16.96 -9.32
N GLY A 151 -11.27 -15.75 -9.13
CA GLY A 151 -12.23 -15.08 -10.01
C GLY A 151 -12.26 -13.57 -9.70
N PRO A 152 -13.15 -12.80 -10.37
CA PRO A 152 -13.20 -11.34 -10.19
C PRO A 152 -13.40 -10.90 -8.73
N ASP A 153 -14.15 -11.69 -7.96
CA ASP A 153 -14.53 -11.42 -6.57
C ASP A 153 -14.07 -12.51 -5.59
N SER A 154 -13.35 -13.54 -6.07
CA SER A 154 -12.94 -14.68 -5.26
C SER A 154 -11.44 -14.71 -5.07
N TYR A 155 -11.02 -14.78 -3.80
CA TYR A 155 -9.63 -14.73 -3.39
C TYR A 155 -9.36 -15.81 -2.35
N ARG A 156 -8.20 -16.45 -2.43
CA ARG A 156 -7.79 -17.48 -1.47
C ARG A 156 -6.36 -17.25 -1.01
N LEU A 157 -6.13 -17.32 0.30
CA LEU A 157 -4.80 -17.34 0.87
C LEU A 157 -4.06 -18.61 0.43
N LEU A 158 -2.88 -18.45 -0.19
CA LEU A 158 -1.98 -19.56 -0.49
C LEU A 158 -0.99 -19.81 0.66
N GLY A 159 -0.60 -18.76 1.36
CA GLY A 159 0.30 -18.85 2.51
C GLY A 159 1.23 -17.65 2.60
N ASN A 160 2.34 -17.84 3.30
CA ASN A 160 3.36 -16.82 3.52
C ASN A 160 4.73 -17.34 3.09
N VAL A 161 5.49 -16.48 2.42
CA VAL A 161 6.93 -16.66 2.22
C VAL A 161 7.64 -15.89 3.33
N GLN A 162 8.61 -16.54 4.00
CA GLN A 162 9.43 -15.88 5.01
C GLN A 162 10.33 -14.84 4.36
N THR A 163 10.39 -13.65 4.96
CA THR A 163 11.27 -12.55 4.56
C THR A 163 12.15 -12.14 5.74
N ARG A 164 12.65 -10.90 5.74
CA ARG A 164 13.41 -10.33 6.86
C ARG A 164 12.58 -9.26 7.56
N PRO A 165 12.79 -9.03 8.87
CA PRO A 165 12.18 -7.91 9.57
C PRO A 165 12.37 -6.59 8.80
N GLN A 166 11.36 -5.74 8.83
CA GLN A 166 11.31 -4.44 8.14
C GLN A 166 11.34 -4.48 6.61
N ALA A 167 11.37 -5.65 5.96
CA ALA A 167 11.20 -5.79 4.52
C ALA A 167 9.73 -5.52 4.13
N ARG A 168 9.33 -4.24 4.15
CA ARG A 168 7.93 -3.81 4.02
C ARG A 168 7.62 -3.16 2.68
N THR A 169 8.60 -2.59 1.99
CA THR A 169 8.43 -2.09 0.62
C THR A 169 8.83 -3.15 -0.39
N MET A 170 8.19 -3.14 -1.56
CA MET A 170 8.47 -4.12 -2.60
C MET A 170 8.20 -3.60 -4.01
N GLN A 171 8.73 -4.30 -5.01
CA GLN A 171 8.40 -4.13 -6.42
C GLN A 171 8.38 -5.49 -7.11
N ILE A 172 7.43 -5.71 -8.01
CA ILE A 172 7.37 -6.90 -8.86
C ILE A 172 7.90 -6.60 -10.27
N ASP A 173 8.59 -7.58 -10.85
CA ASP A 173 8.84 -7.70 -12.28
C ASP A 173 7.73 -8.57 -12.89
N GLU A 174 6.77 -7.95 -13.55
CA GLU A 174 5.61 -8.65 -14.10
C GLU A 174 5.97 -9.66 -15.22
N ARG A 175 7.15 -9.51 -15.84
CA ARG A 175 7.59 -10.38 -16.94
C ARG A 175 7.76 -11.82 -16.45
N ASP A 176 8.47 -11.99 -15.34
CA ASP A 176 8.80 -13.29 -14.74
C ASP A 176 8.14 -13.54 -13.37
N GLY A 177 7.43 -12.55 -12.82
CA GLY A 177 6.71 -12.63 -11.54
C GLY A 177 7.61 -12.49 -10.33
N ARG A 178 8.89 -12.13 -10.53
CA ARG A 178 9.85 -12.00 -9.45
C ARG A 178 9.58 -10.73 -8.64
N VAL A 179 9.55 -10.86 -7.33
CA VAL A 179 9.38 -9.74 -6.42
C VAL A 179 10.69 -9.43 -5.70
N TYR A 180 10.96 -8.14 -5.55
CA TYR A 180 12.10 -7.60 -4.84
C TYR A 180 11.62 -6.83 -3.63
N LEU A 181 12.20 -7.13 -2.47
CA LEU A 181 12.01 -6.40 -1.23
C LEU A 181 13.34 -5.82 -0.80
N VAL A 182 13.30 -4.75 -0.01
CA VAL A 182 14.51 -4.14 0.57
C VAL A 182 14.38 -4.00 2.07
N THR A 183 15.49 -4.20 2.77
CA THR A 183 15.59 -3.92 4.22
C THR A 183 17.05 -3.71 4.61
N ALA A 184 17.27 -3.39 5.88
CA ALA A 184 18.56 -3.32 6.53
C ALA A 184 18.43 -3.91 7.94
N ASP A 185 19.53 -4.33 8.53
CA ASP A 185 19.53 -4.77 9.93
C ASP A 185 19.18 -3.59 10.83
N ALA A 186 18.40 -3.85 11.90
CA ALA A 186 17.90 -2.81 12.76
C ALA A 186 17.87 -3.21 14.23
N THR A 187 18.13 -2.24 15.10
CA THR A 187 17.87 -2.33 16.54
C THR A 187 16.48 -1.81 16.85
N PHE A 188 15.72 -2.61 17.60
CA PHE A 188 14.40 -2.25 18.13
C PHE A 188 14.54 -1.85 19.59
N GLY A 189 14.21 -0.61 19.92
CA GLY A 189 14.20 -0.14 21.29
C GLY A 189 13.06 -0.75 22.10
N ALA A 190 13.26 -0.86 23.42
CA ALA A 190 12.20 -1.28 24.33
C ALA A 190 11.01 -0.30 24.28
N PRO A 191 9.77 -0.78 24.43
CA PRO A 191 8.62 0.08 24.64
C PRO A 191 8.77 0.97 25.88
N ASP A 192 8.20 2.17 25.84
CA ASP A 192 8.03 3.01 27.03
C ASP A 192 6.94 2.46 27.98
N ALA A 193 6.69 3.16 29.08
CA ALA A 193 5.70 2.75 30.09
C ALA A 193 4.27 2.66 29.53
N ASP A 194 3.97 3.37 28.44
CA ASP A 194 2.68 3.36 27.75
C ASP A 194 2.64 2.28 26.64
N GLY A 195 3.66 1.44 26.54
CA GLY A 195 3.77 0.36 25.55
C GLY A 195 4.16 0.85 24.15
N LYS A 196 4.60 2.10 24.00
CA LYS A 196 5.00 2.65 22.70
C LYS A 196 6.49 2.42 22.46
N ALA A 197 6.80 1.64 21.42
CA ALA A 197 8.17 1.45 20.97
C ALA A 197 8.66 2.64 20.11
N PRO A 198 9.93 3.06 20.21
CA PRO A 198 10.52 3.99 19.27
C PRO A 198 10.62 3.38 17.87
N ALA A 199 10.79 4.23 16.86
CA ALA A 199 11.10 3.75 15.51
C ALA A 199 12.42 2.96 15.52
N PRO A 200 12.54 1.89 14.70
CA PRO A 200 13.78 1.11 14.63
C PRO A 200 14.94 1.98 14.12
N SER A 201 16.13 1.75 14.69
CA SER A 201 17.38 2.34 14.21
C SER A 201 18.07 1.35 13.26
N PHE A 202 18.25 1.75 12.01
CA PHE A 202 18.92 0.91 11.01
C PHE A 202 20.44 1.04 11.09
N HIS A 203 21.13 -0.08 10.99
CA HIS A 203 22.59 -0.12 11.02
C HIS A 203 23.18 0.26 9.65
N PRO A 204 24.25 1.07 9.60
CA PRO A 204 24.94 1.37 8.35
C PRO A 204 25.47 0.10 7.68
N ASP A 205 25.61 0.12 6.37
CA ASP A 205 26.20 -0.95 5.55
C ASP A 205 25.52 -2.34 5.63
N SER A 206 24.29 -2.40 6.14
CA SER A 206 23.49 -3.64 6.26
C SER A 206 22.35 -3.75 5.26
N PHE A 207 22.26 -2.83 4.29
CA PHE A 207 21.22 -2.83 3.26
C PHE A 207 21.29 -4.09 2.39
N VAL A 208 20.13 -4.72 2.17
CA VAL A 208 20.01 -5.88 1.30
C VAL A 208 18.80 -5.77 0.38
N VAL A 209 18.92 -6.35 -0.81
CA VAL A 209 17.80 -6.63 -1.72
C VAL A 209 17.48 -8.12 -1.64
N LEU A 210 16.24 -8.45 -1.31
CA LEU A 210 15.73 -9.82 -1.25
C LEU A 210 14.92 -10.11 -2.52
N GLY A 211 15.27 -11.17 -3.25
CA GLY A 211 14.56 -11.57 -4.47
C GLY A 211 13.83 -12.90 -4.29
N TYR A 212 12.54 -12.93 -4.65
CA TYR A 212 11.71 -14.14 -4.61
C TYR A 212 11.06 -14.35 -5.97
N LYS A 213 11.08 -15.59 -6.46
CA LYS A 213 10.45 -15.98 -7.73
C LYS A 213 9.30 -16.96 -7.48
N PRO A 214 8.23 -16.94 -8.29
CA PRO A 214 7.22 -17.99 -8.29
C PRO A 214 7.89 -19.35 -8.53
N GLN A 215 7.42 -20.39 -7.83
CA GLN A 215 7.83 -21.77 -8.04
C GLN A 215 6.86 -22.49 -8.98
#